data_AF-A0A511WYV4-F1
#
_entry.id   AF-A0A511WYV4-F1
#
_cell.length_a   1.000
_cell.length_b   1.000
_cell.length_c   1.000
_cell.angle_alpha   90.00
_cell.angle_beta   90.00
_cell.angle_gamma   90.00
#
_symmetry.space_group_name_H-M   'P 1'
#
loop_
_entity.id
_entity.type
_entity.pdbx_description
1 polymer ?
#
loop_
_entity_poly.entity_id
_entity_poly.type
_entity_poly.pdbx_seq_one_letter_code
_entity_poly.pdbx_strand_id
1 'polypeptide(L)'
;MSAVTSDQVRLSSELMSDYFLPIEQSRLAIKASLYDIGLGVRGNLTGEITIPEDTKNQLVPLTDDLKNTLENYSGRAMHNALLLSFEPVQQVINSIGATLQSGEIEASKWGELYDVYNMAEADFNDVLTQNIAHEKSLIDSRVNRLVIIVWGMGLLFFMVMLIGFFHLKRTIVKPLVVMSRTLGDMIAAIEMKQGDLTKRLTHKQSDESGVIRDAVNSFIERLQSVLIGVKHDANLTVSSNETLNQNIIESTEHTASMSESLHQLSAIMEEVNSTILEREHASIQIEDKAYVIDGVSTDQVNVIDAITKETTAFNHHLKLNHETAKDQITSMSKPVAGAIKGATAVN
;
A
#
# COMPACT_ATOMS: atom_id res chain seq x y z
N MET A 1 25.20 -23.66 -40.30
CA MET A 1 25.18 -25.14 -40.19
C MET A 1 23.79 -25.73 -40.40
N SER A 2 22.72 -25.22 -39.76
CA SER A 2 21.35 -25.77 -39.90
C SER A 2 20.84 -25.92 -41.36
N ALA A 3 21.02 -24.89 -42.20
CA ALA A 3 20.58 -24.89 -43.60
C ALA A 3 21.26 -25.98 -44.44
N VAL A 4 22.59 -26.09 -44.36
CA VAL A 4 23.37 -27.11 -45.10
C VAL A 4 22.97 -28.52 -44.70
N THR A 5 22.72 -28.77 -43.41
CA THR A 5 22.23 -30.08 -42.96
C THR A 5 20.82 -30.39 -43.41
N SER A 6 19.95 -29.39 -43.51
CA SER A 6 18.59 -29.58 -44.02
C SER A 6 18.59 -29.87 -45.52
N ASP A 7 19.41 -29.14 -46.29
CA ASP A 7 19.54 -29.36 -47.73
C ASP A 7 20.11 -30.73 -48.05
N GLN A 8 21.09 -31.19 -47.26
CA GLN A 8 21.65 -32.51 -47.46
C GLN A 8 20.72 -33.65 -47.01
N VAL A 9 19.94 -33.51 -45.93
CA VAL A 9 18.91 -34.53 -45.57
C VAL A 9 17.83 -34.58 -46.64
N ARG A 10 17.42 -33.42 -47.17
CA ARG A 10 16.47 -33.35 -48.28
C ARG A 10 17.01 -34.05 -49.53
N LEU A 11 18.27 -33.79 -49.90
CA LEU A 11 18.91 -34.47 -51.02
C LEU A 11 18.92 -35.99 -50.83
N SER A 12 19.35 -36.51 -49.67
CA SER A 12 19.34 -37.95 -49.39
C SER A 12 17.92 -38.54 -49.45
N SER A 13 16.90 -37.80 -48.99
CA SER A 13 15.50 -38.20 -49.09
C SER A 13 14.98 -38.22 -50.54
N GLU A 14 15.37 -37.22 -51.34
CA GLU A 14 15.03 -37.14 -52.76
C GLU A 14 15.71 -38.26 -53.55
N LEU A 15 16.98 -38.57 -53.25
CA LEU A 15 17.69 -39.71 -53.86
C LEU A 15 16.98 -41.05 -53.56
N MET A 16 16.49 -41.22 -52.33
CA MET A 16 15.76 -42.41 -51.91
C MET A 16 14.41 -42.57 -52.62
N SER A 17 13.62 -41.49 -52.68
CA SER A 17 12.27 -41.49 -53.24
C SER A 17 12.27 -41.48 -54.77
N ASP A 18 13.04 -40.57 -55.38
CA ASP A 18 12.93 -40.24 -56.79
C ASP A 18 13.81 -41.13 -57.68
N TYR A 19 14.77 -41.87 -57.11
CA TYR A 19 15.71 -42.70 -57.87
C TYR A 19 15.79 -44.14 -57.39
N PHE A 20 16.10 -44.41 -56.12
CA PHE A 20 16.28 -45.80 -55.68
C PHE A 20 15.02 -46.64 -55.85
N LEU A 21 13.83 -46.08 -55.61
CA LEU A 21 12.57 -46.79 -55.81
C LEU A 21 12.30 -47.10 -57.30
N PRO A 22 12.37 -46.14 -58.25
CA PRO A 22 12.29 -46.45 -59.69
C PRO A 22 13.37 -47.41 -60.21
N ILE A 23 14.61 -47.32 -59.70
CA ILE A 23 15.72 -48.22 -60.05
C ILE A 23 15.36 -49.66 -59.64
N GLU A 24 14.88 -49.84 -58.40
CA GLU A 24 14.46 -51.15 -57.89
C GLU A 24 13.31 -51.73 -58.71
N GLN A 25 12.32 -50.91 -59.05
CA GLN A 25 11.17 -51.31 -59.88
C GLN A 25 11.60 -51.75 -61.28
N SER A 26 12.46 -50.98 -61.93
CA SER A 26 12.96 -51.29 -63.29
C SER A 26 13.83 -52.54 -63.29
N ARG A 27 14.70 -52.71 -62.27
CA ARG A 27 15.50 -53.94 -62.11
C ARG A 27 14.61 -55.17 -61.96
N LEU A 28 13.57 -55.09 -61.14
CA LEU A 28 12.62 -56.19 -60.96
C LEU A 28 11.83 -56.50 -62.23
N ALA A 29 11.45 -55.49 -63.01
CA ALA A 29 10.77 -55.67 -64.30
C ALA A 29 11.66 -56.36 -65.35
N ILE A 30 12.94 -55.99 -65.42
CA ILE A 30 13.94 -56.66 -66.28
C ILE A 30 14.11 -58.13 -65.84
N LYS A 31 14.26 -58.37 -64.54
CA LYS A 31 14.40 -59.73 -63.99
C LYS A 31 13.19 -60.61 -64.30
N ALA A 32 11.98 -60.05 -64.19
CA ALA A 32 10.75 -60.74 -64.57
C ALA A 32 10.71 -61.06 -66.07
N SER A 33 11.07 -60.09 -66.92
CA SER A 33 11.14 -60.28 -68.38
C SER A 33 12.12 -61.38 -68.78
N LEU A 34 13.31 -61.41 -68.16
CA LEU A 34 14.31 -62.45 -68.40
C LEU A 34 13.84 -63.82 -67.91
N TYR A 35 13.10 -63.89 -66.80
CA TYR A 35 12.50 -65.13 -66.33
C TYR A 35 11.49 -65.69 -67.34
N ASP A 36 10.61 -64.85 -67.88
CA ASP A 36 9.62 -65.25 -68.89
C ASP A 36 10.28 -65.72 -70.20
N ILE A 37 11.34 -65.03 -70.63
CA ILE A 37 12.15 -65.47 -71.79
C ILE A 37 12.77 -66.85 -71.51
N GLY A 38 13.33 -67.05 -70.32
CA GLY A 38 13.90 -68.33 -69.92
C GLY A 38 12.88 -69.47 -69.89
N LEU A 39 11.63 -69.20 -69.48
CA LEU A 39 10.54 -70.17 -69.57
C LEU A 39 10.21 -70.51 -71.03
N GLY A 40 10.14 -69.51 -71.92
CA GLY A 40 9.91 -69.72 -73.35
C GLY A 40 11.03 -70.52 -74.02
N VAL A 41 12.30 -70.22 -73.73
CA VAL A 41 13.45 -70.95 -74.27
C VAL A 41 13.44 -72.43 -73.83
N ARG A 42 13.07 -72.73 -72.58
CA ARG A 42 12.93 -74.11 -72.09
C ARG A 42 11.69 -74.82 -72.63
N GLY A 43 10.58 -74.10 -72.79
CA GLY A 43 9.33 -74.62 -73.33
C GLY A 43 9.38 -74.94 -74.84
N ASN A 44 10.34 -74.37 -75.58
CA ASN A 44 10.58 -74.76 -76.97
C ASN A 44 11.17 -76.18 -77.11
N LEU A 45 11.64 -76.80 -76.01
CA LEU A 45 11.98 -78.23 -75.97
C LEU A 45 10.73 -79.13 -75.91
N THR A 46 9.55 -78.59 -75.56
CA THR A 46 8.27 -79.31 -75.49
C THR A 46 7.26 -78.88 -76.57
N GLY A 47 7.57 -77.86 -77.39
CA GLY A 47 6.77 -77.41 -78.53
C GLY A 47 5.50 -76.60 -78.19
N GLU A 48 5.35 -76.12 -76.96
CA GLU A 48 4.06 -75.59 -76.46
C GLU A 48 4.11 -74.15 -75.88
N ILE A 49 5.29 -73.51 -75.77
CA ILE A 49 5.42 -72.16 -75.17
C ILE A 49 6.28 -71.24 -76.04
N THR A 50 5.66 -70.22 -76.62
CA THR A 50 6.33 -69.12 -77.35
C THR A 50 6.66 -67.98 -76.39
N ILE A 51 7.84 -67.37 -76.54
CA ILE A 51 8.21 -66.15 -75.80
C ILE A 51 7.19 -65.04 -76.14
N PRO A 52 6.54 -64.39 -75.16
CA PRO A 52 5.60 -63.32 -75.45
C PRO A 52 6.29 -62.18 -76.23
N GLU A 53 5.68 -61.76 -77.34
CA GLU A 53 6.24 -60.72 -78.22
C GLU A 53 6.41 -59.37 -77.49
N ASP A 54 5.56 -59.12 -76.50
CA ASP A 54 5.64 -57.95 -75.63
C ASP A 54 6.92 -57.95 -74.77
N THR A 55 7.25 -59.08 -74.14
CA THR A 55 8.48 -59.26 -73.35
C THR A 55 9.73 -59.07 -74.21
N LYS A 56 9.70 -59.57 -75.45
CA LYS A 56 10.79 -59.41 -76.42
C LYS A 56 11.01 -57.94 -76.80
N ASN A 57 9.93 -57.19 -77.00
CA ASN A 57 9.99 -55.80 -77.43
C ASN A 57 10.24 -54.82 -76.29
N GLN A 58 9.90 -55.18 -75.04
CA GLN A 58 10.07 -54.30 -73.87
C GLN A 58 11.42 -54.46 -73.15
N LEU A 59 12.14 -55.57 -73.31
CA LEU A 59 13.39 -55.82 -72.57
C LEU A 59 14.46 -54.73 -72.79
N VAL A 60 14.72 -54.35 -74.05
CA VAL A 60 15.71 -53.31 -74.38
C VAL A 60 15.23 -51.92 -73.93
N PRO A 61 13.98 -51.48 -74.22
CA PRO A 61 13.44 -50.23 -73.70
C PRO A 61 13.48 -50.10 -72.17
N LEU A 62 13.14 -51.16 -71.42
CA LEU A 62 13.22 -51.17 -69.94
C LEU A 62 14.65 -50.97 -69.44
N THR A 63 15.62 -51.55 -70.16
CA THR A 63 17.04 -51.41 -69.84
C THR A 63 17.54 -50.00 -70.12
N ASP A 64 17.11 -49.41 -71.23
CA ASP A 64 17.43 -48.01 -71.58
C ASP A 64 16.78 -47.01 -70.61
N ASP A 65 15.56 -47.27 -70.15
CA ASP A 65 14.90 -46.46 -69.11
C ASP A 65 15.63 -46.51 -67.77
N LEU A 66 16.07 -47.70 -67.36
CA LEU A 66 16.91 -47.87 -66.16
C LEU A 66 18.24 -47.12 -66.32
N LYS A 67 18.90 -47.21 -67.49
CA LYS A 67 20.11 -46.45 -67.77
C LYS A 67 19.88 -44.94 -67.65
N ASN A 68 18.82 -44.41 -68.24
CA ASN A 68 18.48 -42.98 -68.14
C ASN A 68 18.24 -42.57 -66.68
N THR A 69 17.55 -43.41 -65.91
CA THR A 69 17.33 -43.18 -64.48
C THR A 69 18.64 -43.15 -63.69
N LEU A 70 19.59 -44.04 -64.02
CA LEU A 70 20.92 -44.09 -63.44
C LEU A 70 21.81 -42.90 -63.83
N GLU A 71 21.71 -42.42 -65.07
CA GLU A 71 22.39 -41.20 -65.53
C GLU A 71 21.88 -39.96 -64.77
N ASN A 72 20.56 -39.86 -64.60
CA ASN A 72 19.93 -38.78 -63.82
C ASN A 72 20.31 -38.87 -62.34
N TYR A 73 20.34 -40.08 -61.76
CA TYR A 73 20.82 -40.31 -60.40
C TYR A 73 22.27 -39.87 -60.25
N SER A 74 23.15 -40.30 -61.18
CA SER A 74 24.57 -39.97 -61.19
C SER A 74 24.81 -38.45 -61.22
N GLY A 75 24.05 -37.73 -62.05
CA GLY A 75 24.09 -36.27 -62.10
C GLY A 75 23.71 -35.60 -60.78
N ARG A 76 22.70 -36.14 -60.07
CA ARG A 76 22.21 -35.56 -58.81
C ARG A 76 23.02 -35.96 -57.59
N ALA A 77 23.52 -37.20 -57.55
CA ALA A 77 24.39 -37.72 -56.51
C ALA A 77 25.86 -37.29 -56.68
N MET A 78 26.22 -36.76 -57.86
CA MET A 78 27.58 -36.34 -58.24
C MET A 78 28.61 -37.49 -58.19
N HIS A 79 28.17 -38.73 -58.41
CA HIS A 79 29.02 -39.91 -58.54
C HIS A 79 28.41 -40.91 -59.52
N ASN A 80 29.25 -41.73 -60.17
CA ASN A 80 28.85 -42.63 -61.25
C ASN A 80 28.96 -44.12 -60.88
N ALA A 81 29.19 -44.48 -59.61
CA ALA A 81 29.48 -45.85 -59.21
C ALA A 81 28.36 -46.82 -59.63
N LEU A 82 27.10 -46.41 -59.45
CA LEU A 82 25.93 -47.21 -59.80
C LEU A 82 25.69 -47.29 -61.32
N LEU A 83 26.06 -46.25 -62.06
CA LEU A 83 25.97 -46.27 -63.53
C LEU A 83 27.03 -47.21 -64.12
N LEU A 84 28.25 -47.18 -63.58
CA LEU A 84 29.36 -48.04 -64.02
C LEU A 84 29.09 -49.52 -63.72
N SER A 85 28.53 -49.85 -62.55
CA SER A 85 28.18 -51.24 -62.23
C SER A 85 27.00 -51.77 -63.06
N PHE A 86 26.22 -50.90 -63.70
CA PHE A 86 25.15 -51.30 -64.61
C PHE A 86 25.63 -51.60 -66.05
N GLU A 87 26.80 -51.10 -66.46
CA GLU A 87 27.29 -51.31 -67.84
C GLU A 87 27.36 -52.78 -68.25
N PRO A 88 27.86 -53.72 -67.42
CA PRO A 88 27.86 -55.15 -67.76
C PRO A 88 26.44 -55.71 -67.92
N VAL A 89 25.49 -55.27 -67.08
CA VAL A 89 24.07 -55.68 -67.15
C VAL A 89 23.46 -55.24 -68.49
N GLN A 90 23.70 -53.99 -68.90
CA GLN A 90 23.25 -53.48 -70.20
C GLN A 90 23.85 -54.28 -71.37
N GLN A 91 25.16 -54.58 -71.32
CA GLN A 91 25.83 -55.32 -72.40
C GLN A 91 25.21 -56.70 -72.59
N VAL A 92 24.96 -57.42 -71.50
CA VAL A 92 24.35 -58.75 -71.56
C VAL A 92 22.91 -58.67 -72.06
N ILE A 93 22.12 -57.71 -71.58
CA ILE A 93 20.73 -57.55 -72.04
C ILE A 93 20.67 -57.18 -73.53
N ASN A 94 21.55 -56.30 -74.01
CA ASN A 94 21.65 -55.98 -75.43
C ASN A 94 22.01 -57.22 -76.27
N SER A 95 22.91 -58.08 -75.77
CA SER A 95 23.26 -59.33 -76.44
C SER A 95 22.09 -60.33 -76.48
N ILE A 96 21.30 -60.40 -75.40
CA ILE A 96 20.07 -61.19 -75.34
C ILE A 96 19.05 -60.65 -76.35
N GLY A 97 18.83 -59.33 -76.37
CA GLY A 97 17.93 -58.66 -77.31
C GLY A 97 18.31 -58.92 -78.77
N ALA A 98 19.59 -58.81 -79.11
CA ALA A 98 20.08 -59.11 -80.46
C ALA A 98 19.87 -60.59 -80.84
N THR A 99 20.09 -61.50 -79.90
CA THR A 99 19.88 -62.94 -80.13
C THR A 99 18.38 -63.24 -80.34
N LEU A 100 17.48 -62.62 -79.56
CA LEU A 100 16.03 -62.74 -79.72
C LEU A 100 15.54 -62.25 -81.09
N GLN A 101 16.20 -61.24 -81.67
CA GLN A 101 15.89 -60.74 -83.01
C GLN A 101 16.37 -61.69 -84.12
N SER A 102 17.46 -62.44 -83.90
CA SER A 102 18.08 -63.32 -84.88
C SER A 102 17.35 -64.65 -85.11
N GLY A 103 16.45 -65.05 -84.20
CA GLY A 103 15.69 -66.30 -84.30
C GLY A 103 15.53 -67.01 -82.95
N GLU A 104 15.37 -68.33 -82.99
CA GLU A 104 15.29 -69.16 -81.78
C GLU A 104 16.63 -69.17 -81.03
N ILE A 105 16.57 -68.99 -79.70
CA ILE A 105 17.75 -69.07 -78.84
C ILE A 105 17.91 -70.50 -78.36
N GLU A 106 19.07 -71.10 -78.62
CA GLU A 106 19.42 -72.41 -78.06
C GLU A 106 19.48 -72.36 -76.53
N ALA A 107 18.94 -73.39 -75.85
CA ALA A 107 18.93 -73.46 -74.39
C ALA A 107 20.34 -73.35 -73.76
N SER A 108 21.36 -73.89 -74.42
CA SER A 108 22.76 -73.78 -73.97
C SER A 108 23.27 -72.34 -74.04
N LYS A 109 22.94 -71.61 -75.12
CA LYS A 109 23.36 -70.22 -75.29
C LYS A 109 22.62 -69.29 -74.33
N TRP A 110 21.34 -69.54 -74.10
CA TRP A 110 20.57 -68.85 -73.07
C TRP A 110 21.16 -69.04 -71.68
N GLY A 111 21.55 -70.27 -71.32
CA GLY A 111 22.20 -70.57 -70.04
C GLY A 111 23.47 -69.73 -69.82
N GLU A 112 24.36 -69.68 -70.82
CA GLU A 112 25.58 -68.86 -70.77
C GLU A 112 25.25 -67.36 -70.57
N LEU A 113 24.33 -66.81 -71.37
CA LEU A 113 23.95 -65.40 -71.26
C LEU A 113 23.26 -65.07 -69.93
N TYR A 114 22.44 -65.99 -69.42
CA TYR A 114 21.73 -65.82 -68.16
C TYR A 114 22.68 -65.89 -66.96
N ASP A 115 23.70 -66.75 -67.01
CA ASP A 115 24.73 -66.83 -65.97
C ASP A 115 25.58 -65.53 -65.93
N VAL A 116 25.97 -65.00 -67.09
CA VAL A 116 26.67 -63.71 -67.16
C VAL A 116 25.76 -62.57 -66.67
N TYR A 117 24.47 -62.58 -67.00
CA TYR A 117 23.49 -61.63 -66.45
C TYR A 117 23.42 -61.72 -64.92
N ASN A 118 23.32 -62.91 -64.34
CA ASN A 118 23.22 -63.07 -62.89
C ASN A 118 24.48 -62.57 -62.16
N MET A 119 25.67 -62.78 -62.74
CA MET A 119 26.91 -62.25 -62.18
C MET A 119 26.95 -60.71 -62.24
N ALA A 120 26.55 -60.13 -63.37
CA ALA A 120 26.48 -58.68 -63.54
C ALA A 120 25.40 -58.04 -62.63
N GLU A 121 24.24 -58.69 -62.50
CA GLU A 121 23.16 -58.21 -61.62
C GLU A 121 23.55 -58.27 -60.15
N ALA A 122 24.29 -59.31 -59.74
CA ALA A 122 24.79 -59.43 -58.38
C ALA A 122 25.75 -58.28 -58.01
N ASP A 123 26.68 -57.94 -58.90
CA ASP A 123 27.60 -56.80 -58.72
C ASP A 123 26.85 -55.46 -58.68
N PHE A 124 25.93 -55.24 -59.63
CA PHE A 124 25.06 -54.06 -59.63
C PHE A 124 24.25 -53.94 -58.34
N ASN A 125 23.66 -55.05 -57.86
CA ASN A 125 22.84 -55.07 -56.66
C ASN A 125 23.66 -54.82 -55.37
N ASP A 126 24.91 -55.29 -55.31
CA ASP A 126 25.81 -54.98 -54.19
C ASP A 126 26.10 -53.47 -54.12
N VAL A 127 26.47 -52.87 -55.26
CA VAL A 127 26.71 -51.42 -55.37
C VAL A 127 25.44 -50.63 -55.05
N LEU A 128 24.27 -51.05 -55.51
CA LEU A 128 22.99 -50.42 -55.18
C LEU A 128 22.70 -50.46 -53.68
N THR A 129 22.87 -51.62 -53.06
CA THR A 129 22.66 -51.82 -51.62
C THR A 129 23.62 -50.96 -50.81
N GLN A 130 24.89 -50.88 -51.21
CA GLN A 130 25.89 -50.03 -50.57
C GLN A 130 25.53 -48.55 -50.64
N ASN A 131 25.08 -48.06 -51.81
CA ASN A 131 24.64 -46.68 -51.98
C ASN A 131 23.40 -46.34 -51.14
N ILE A 132 22.41 -47.24 -51.08
CA ILE A 132 21.23 -47.09 -50.22
C ILE A 132 21.65 -47.03 -48.74
N ALA A 133 22.53 -47.94 -48.31
CA ALA A 133 23.02 -47.97 -46.94
C ALA A 133 23.82 -46.71 -46.57
N HIS A 134 24.62 -46.20 -47.51
CA HIS A 134 25.36 -44.96 -47.34
C HIS A 134 24.43 -43.77 -47.12
N GLU A 135 23.47 -43.54 -48.03
CA GLU A 135 22.49 -42.45 -47.91
C GLU A 135 21.66 -42.54 -46.62
N LYS A 136 21.24 -43.75 -46.23
CA LYS A 136 20.52 -43.97 -44.97
C LYS A 136 21.37 -43.57 -43.76
N SER A 137 22.65 -43.97 -43.72
CA SER A 137 23.54 -43.64 -42.60
C SER A 137 23.79 -42.12 -42.47
N LEU A 138 23.82 -41.41 -43.60
CA LEU A 138 23.91 -39.95 -43.63
C LEU A 138 22.64 -39.32 -43.04
N ILE A 139 21.47 -39.83 -43.37
CA ILE A 139 20.20 -39.37 -42.78
C ILE A 139 20.19 -39.62 -41.28
N ASP A 140 20.45 -40.86 -40.83
CA ASP A 140 20.37 -41.26 -39.42
C ASP A 140 21.33 -40.43 -38.54
N SER A 141 22.57 -40.23 -38.99
CA SER A 141 23.57 -39.43 -38.27
C SER A 141 23.18 -37.95 -38.17
N ARG A 142 22.58 -37.38 -39.22
CA ARG A 142 22.11 -35.99 -39.25
C ARG A 142 20.88 -35.81 -38.35
N VAL A 143 19.91 -36.72 -38.41
CA VAL A 143 18.71 -36.71 -37.56
C VAL A 143 19.10 -36.85 -36.09
N ASN A 144 19.97 -37.81 -35.74
CA ASN A 144 20.40 -37.99 -34.36
C ASN A 144 21.09 -36.74 -33.78
N ARG A 145 21.91 -36.05 -34.59
CA ARG A 145 22.51 -34.77 -34.18
C ARG A 145 21.45 -33.69 -33.92
N LEU A 146 20.42 -33.58 -34.76
CA LEU A 146 19.32 -32.64 -34.53
C LEU A 146 18.55 -32.96 -33.24
N VAL A 147 18.27 -34.24 -33.00
CA VAL A 147 17.60 -34.70 -31.76
C VAL A 147 18.40 -34.30 -30.52
N ILE A 148 19.72 -34.53 -30.51
CA ILE A 148 20.59 -34.14 -29.40
C ILE A 148 20.56 -32.61 -29.17
N ILE A 149 20.61 -31.81 -30.24
CA ILE A 149 20.55 -30.34 -30.13
C ILE A 149 19.21 -29.89 -29.53
N VAL A 150 18.09 -30.47 -29.98
CA VAL A 150 16.75 -30.14 -29.47
C VAL A 150 16.63 -30.48 -27.98
N TRP A 151 17.06 -31.68 -27.57
CA TRP A 151 17.08 -32.05 -26.16
C TRP A 151 18.01 -31.15 -25.32
N GLY A 152 19.18 -30.80 -25.86
CA GLY A 152 20.12 -29.88 -25.22
C GLY A 152 19.53 -28.48 -25.01
N MET A 153 18.84 -27.94 -26.01
CA MET A 153 18.12 -26.66 -25.90
C MET A 153 16.98 -26.74 -24.89
N GLY A 154 16.21 -27.84 -24.88
CA GLY A 154 15.15 -28.08 -23.90
C GLY A 154 15.68 -28.11 -22.47
N LEU A 155 16.80 -28.82 -22.23
CA LEU A 155 17.44 -28.88 -20.92
C LEU A 155 17.98 -27.51 -20.47
N LEU A 156 18.61 -26.76 -21.38
CA LEU A 156 19.10 -25.41 -21.11
C LEU A 156 17.94 -24.49 -20.71
N PHE A 157 16.85 -24.50 -21.47
CA PHE A 157 15.67 -23.70 -21.19
C PHE A 157 15.05 -24.04 -19.82
N PHE A 158 14.96 -25.33 -19.50
CA PHE A 158 14.50 -25.81 -18.20
C PHE A 158 15.40 -25.31 -17.05
N MET A 159 16.72 -25.34 -17.23
CA MET A 159 17.67 -24.80 -16.25
C MET A 159 17.51 -23.30 -16.03
N VAL A 160 17.34 -22.52 -17.10
CA VAL A 160 17.12 -21.06 -17.02
C VAL A 160 15.81 -20.76 -16.27
N MET A 161 14.73 -21.49 -16.58
CA MET A 161 13.46 -21.38 -15.86
C MET A 161 13.61 -21.70 -14.36
N LEU A 162 14.33 -22.77 -14.02
CA LEU A 162 14.59 -23.12 -12.63
C LEU A 162 15.36 -22.01 -11.90
N ILE A 163 16.45 -21.53 -12.49
CA ILE A 163 17.25 -20.43 -11.92
C ILE A 163 16.38 -19.18 -11.72
N GLY A 164 15.60 -18.80 -12.74
CA GLY A 164 14.66 -17.68 -12.66
C GLY A 164 13.62 -17.85 -11.55
N PHE A 165 13.05 -19.05 -11.40
CA PHE A 165 12.12 -19.38 -10.32
C PHE A 165 12.76 -19.26 -8.93
N PHE A 166 13.97 -19.78 -8.74
CA PHE A 166 14.69 -19.65 -7.47
C PHE A 166 15.06 -18.20 -7.17
N HIS A 167 15.47 -17.43 -8.18
CA HIS A 167 15.74 -16.00 -8.05
C HIS A 167 14.48 -15.22 -7.65
N LEU A 168 13.35 -15.46 -8.32
CA LEU A 168 12.08 -14.80 -8.02
C LEU A 168 11.59 -15.15 -6.61
N LYS A 169 11.68 -16.42 -6.21
CA LYS A 169 11.31 -16.87 -4.87
C LYS A 169 12.16 -16.21 -3.78
N ARG A 170 13.48 -16.11 -4.00
CA ARG A 170 14.42 -15.54 -3.03
C ARG A 170 14.32 -14.01 -2.95
N THR A 171 14.12 -13.37 -4.08
CA THR A 171 14.14 -11.91 -4.21
C THR A 171 12.77 -11.32 -3.94
N ILE A 172 11.67 -11.86 -4.44
CA ILE A 172 10.36 -11.21 -4.26
C ILE A 172 9.52 -11.92 -3.21
N VAL A 173 9.30 -13.22 -3.37
CA VAL A 173 8.30 -13.95 -2.57
C VAL A 173 8.70 -14.03 -1.09
N LYS A 174 9.93 -14.46 -0.80
CA LYS A 174 10.39 -14.62 0.58
C LYS A 174 10.34 -13.32 1.40
N PRO A 175 10.85 -12.17 0.92
CA PRO A 175 10.79 -10.94 1.70
C PRO A 175 9.37 -10.39 1.86
N LEU A 176 8.52 -10.51 0.84
CA LEU A 176 7.10 -10.15 0.97
C LEU A 176 6.39 -10.97 2.04
N VAL A 177 6.62 -12.29 2.10
CA VAL A 177 6.04 -13.16 3.12
C VAL A 177 6.55 -12.80 4.52
N VAL A 178 7.84 -12.51 4.67
CA VAL A 178 8.40 -12.08 5.97
C VAL A 178 7.78 -10.74 6.39
N MET A 179 7.73 -9.77 5.48
CA MET A 179 7.16 -8.45 5.75
C MET A 179 5.68 -8.53 6.13
N SER A 180 4.89 -9.33 5.40
CA SER A 180 3.47 -9.56 5.70
C SER A 180 3.26 -10.22 7.06
N ARG A 181 4.08 -11.22 7.42
CA ARG A 181 4.03 -11.84 8.75
C ARG A 181 4.38 -10.85 9.85
N THR A 182 5.48 -10.12 9.71
CA THR A 182 5.88 -9.13 10.71
C THR A 182 4.82 -8.04 10.89
N LEU A 183 4.21 -7.57 9.80
CA LEU A 183 3.11 -6.61 9.88
C LEU A 183 1.87 -7.21 10.56
N GLY A 184 1.53 -8.47 10.26
CA GLY A 184 0.46 -9.20 10.95
C GLY A 184 0.70 -9.32 12.46
N ASP A 185 1.94 -9.64 12.87
CA ASP A 185 2.34 -9.70 14.28
C ASP A 185 2.23 -8.34 14.97
N MET A 186 2.57 -7.24 14.28
CA MET A 186 2.40 -5.88 14.80
C MET A 186 0.92 -5.53 14.99
N ILE A 187 0.07 -5.85 14.00
CA ILE A 187 -1.38 -5.59 14.08
C ILE A 187 -2.01 -6.39 15.22
N ALA A 188 -1.69 -7.69 15.34
CA ALA A 188 -2.18 -8.53 16.42
C ALA A 188 -1.76 -7.99 17.80
N ALA A 189 -0.52 -7.49 17.94
CA ALA A 189 -0.08 -6.86 19.19
C ALA A 189 -0.88 -5.59 19.54
N ILE A 190 -1.32 -4.82 18.54
CA ILE A 190 -2.20 -3.65 18.74
C ILE A 190 -3.59 -4.10 19.19
N GLU A 191 -4.20 -5.09 18.53
CA GLU A 191 -5.51 -5.64 18.90
C GLU A 191 -5.53 -6.21 20.32
N MET A 192 -4.44 -6.86 20.74
CA MET A 192 -4.26 -7.38 22.10
C MET A 192 -3.97 -6.30 23.15
N LYS A 193 -4.13 -5.01 22.83
CA LYS A 193 -3.81 -3.85 23.70
C LYS A 193 -2.35 -3.76 24.17
N GLN A 194 -1.43 -4.51 23.55
CA GLN A 194 0.01 -4.39 23.85
C GLN A 194 0.62 -3.21 23.10
N GLY A 195 0.17 -2.96 21.87
CA GLY A 195 0.44 -1.71 21.14
C GLY A 195 1.93 -1.39 20.97
N ASP A 196 2.80 -2.39 20.89
CA ASP A 196 4.24 -2.18 20.72
C ASP A 196 4.57 -1.69 19.30
N LEU A 197 4.52 -0.38 19.13
CA LEU A 197 4.88 0.31 17.89
C LEU A 197 6.39 0.44 17.69
N THR A 198 7.25 -0.11 18.56
CA THR A 198 8.71 0.01 18.41
C THR A 198 9.28 -0.94 17.36
N LYS A 199 8.54 -1.98 16.99
CA LYS A 199 8.94 -2.91 15.93
C LYS A 199 9.01 -2.21 14.57
N ARG A 200 9.94 -2.67 13.74
CA ARG A 200 10.18 -2.16 12.38
C ARG A 200 10.39 -3.30 11.40
N LEU A 201 10.09 -3.04 10.14
CA LEU A 201 10.41 -3.95 9.05
C LEU A 201 11.90 -3.76 8.69
N THR A 202 12.73 -4.77 8.94
CA THR A 202 14.21 -4.67 8.88
C THR A 202 14.83 -5.18 7.57
N HIS A 203 14.03 -5.74 6.66
CA HIS A 203 14.54 -6.39 5.47
C HIS A 203 15.26 -5.38 4.55
N LYS A 204 16.55 -5.59 4.26
CA LYS A 204 17.33 -4.70 3.37
C LYS A 204 17.20 -5.15 1.93
N GLN A 205 16.31 -4.49 1.21
CA GLN A 205 16.13 -4.68 -0.22
C GLN A 205 15.97 -3.33 -0.92
N SER A 206 16.52 -3.20 -2.11
CA SER A 206 16.53 -1.95 -2.90
C SER A 206 15.50 -1.95 -4.04
N ASP A 207 14.61 -2.94 -4.06
CA ASP A 207 13.51 -3.04 -5.00
C ASP A 207 12.21 -2.44 -4.44
N GLU A 208 11.09 -2.65 -5.12
CA GLU A 208 9.78 -2.15 -4.74
C GLU A 208 9.37 -2.61 -3.33
N SER A 209 9.82 -3.78 -2.87
CA SER A 209 9.53 -4.27 -1.53
C SER A 209 10.23 -3.44 -0.44
N GLY A 210 11.42 -2.91 -0.74
CA GLY A 210 12.15 -1.98 0.12
C GLY A 210 11.46 -0.62 0.26
N VAL A 211 10.88 -0.11 -0.83
CA VAL A 211 10.10 1.13 -0.82
C VAL A 211 8.86 0.97 0.07
N ILE A 212 8.15 -0.16 -0.04
CA ILE A 212 6.98 -0.45 0.80
C ILE A 212 7.38 -0.54 2.28
N ARG A 213 8.48 -1.22 2.59
CA ARG A 213 9.05 -1.28 3.94
C ARG A 213 9.26 0.13 4.52
N ASP A 214 9.87 1.02 3.76
CA ASP A 214 10.18 2.38 4.22
C ASP A 214 8.93 3.23 4.40
N ALA A 215 7.95 3.11 3.50
CA ALA A 215 6.66 3.75 3.65
C ALA A 215 5.92 3.29 4.93
N VAL A 216 5.93 1.98 5.21
CA VAL A 216 5.31 1.42 6.44
C VAL A 216 6.05 1.89 7.68
N ASN A 217 7.39 1.87 7.69
CA ASN A 217 8.17 2.35 8.83
C ASN A 217 7.91 3.85 9.10
N SER A 218 7.85 4.68 8.05
CA SER A 218 7.52 6.11 8.19
C SER A 218 6.09 6.34 8.70
N PHE A 219 5.14 5.50 8.27
CA PHE A 219 3.78 5.52 8.80
C PHE A 219 3.76 5.21 10.30
N ILE A 220 4.48 4.17 10.74
CA ILE A 220 4.58 3.81 12.17
C ILE A 220 5.23 4.94 12.98
N GLU A 221 6.26 5.60 12.46
CA GLU A 221 6.89 6.77 13.13
C GLU A 221 5.90 7.92 13.33
N ARG A 222 5.13 8.26 12.30
CA ARG A 222 4.10 9.31 12.40
C ARG A 222 3.03 8.93 13.42
N LEU A 223 2.60 7.66 13.43
CA LEU A 223 1.64 7.16 14.41
C LEU A 223 2.19 7.26 15.84
N GLN A 224 3.46 6.91 16.06
CA GLN A 224 4.11 7.09 17.36
C GLN A 224 4.15 8.56 17.81
N SER A 225 4.51 9.49 16.91
CA SER A 225 4.53 10.92 17.23
C SER A 225 3.15 11.44 17.65
N VAL A 226 2.09 11.02 16.94
CA VAL A 226 0.71 11.38 17.30
C VAL A 226 0.35 10.86 18.70
N LEU A 227 0.65 9.59 18.99
CA LEU A 227 0.35 9.00 20.30
C LEU A 227 1.13 9.64 21.46
N ILE A 228 2.38 10.05 21.21
CA ILE A 228 3.17 10.82 22.18
C ILE A 228 2.50 12.18 22.45
N GLY A 229 2.02 12.86 21.40
CA GLY A 229 1.25 14.11 21.54
C GLY A 229 -0.01 13.92 22.37
N VAL A 230 -0.82 12.90 22.06
CA VAL A 230 -2.04 12.58 22.83
C VAL A 230 -1.72 12.30 24.30
N LYS A 231 -0.64 11.56 24.59
CA LYS A 231 -0.20 11.31 25.97
C LYS A 231 0.20 12.60 26.68
N HIS A 232 0.89 13.50 25.98
CA HIS A 232 1.28 14.80 26.52
C HIS A 232 0.04 15.65 26.86
N ASP A 233 -0.90 15.77 25.93
CA ASP A 233 -2.14 16.54 26.11
C ASP A 233 -3.02 15.96 27.23
N ALA A 234 -3.09 14.63 27.35
CA ALA A 234 -3.76 13.96 28.45
C ALA A 234 -3.12 14.32 29.80
N ASN A 235 -1.79 14.32 29.90
CA ASN A 235 -1.08 14.71 31.13
C ASN A 235 -1.31 16.19 31.47
N LEU A 236 -1.31 17.09 30.48
CA LEU A 236 -1.66 18.50 30.69
C LEU A 236 -3.10 18.66 31.19
N THR A 237 -4.01 17.85 30.68
CA THR A 237 -5.42 17.85 31.11
C THR A 237 -5.56 17.38 32.55
N VAL A 238 -4.82 16.34 32.96
CA VAL A 238 -4.78 15.87 34.36
C VAL A 238 -4.25 16.98 35.27
N SER A 239 -3.12 17.60 34.93
CA SER A 239 -2.54 18.70 35.72
C SER A 239 -3.45 19.94 35.80
N SER A 240 -4.16 20.25 34.70
CA SER A 240 -5.14 21.33 34.69
C SER A 240 -6.34 21.03 35.60
N ASN A 241 -6.79 19.77 35.64
CA ASN A 241 -7.83 19.34 36.58
C ASN A 241 -7.38 19.42 38.03
N GLU A 242 -6.12 19.05 38.34
CA GLU A 242 -5.56 19.20 39.69
C GLU A 242 -5.55 20.68 40.13
N THR A 243 -5.11 21.58 39.24
CA THR A 243 -5.10 23.04 39.50
C THR A 243 -6.52 23.59 39.67
N LEU A 244 -7.46 23.16 38.84
CA LEU A 244 -8.87 23.54 38.97
C LEU A 244 -9.46 23.07 40.29
N ASN A 245 -9.15 21.84 40.72
CA ASN A 245 -9.62 21.31 41.99
C ASN A 245 -9.06 22.12 43.17
N GLN A 246 -7.79 22.53 43.11
CA GLN A 246 -7.18 23.41 44.11
C GLN A 246 -7.88 24.77 44.16
N ASN A 247 -8.14 25.40 43.01
CA ASN A 247 -8.86 26.67 42.93
C ASN A 247 -10.29 26.57 43.48
N ILE A 248 -10.97 25.44 43.27
CA ILE A 248 -12.31 25.19 43.83
C ILE A 248 -12.24 25.12 45.35
N ILE A 249 -11.23 24.44 45.92
CA ILE A 249 -11.02 24.37 47.38
C ILE A 249 -10.80 25.77 47.96
N GLU A 250 -9.88 26.55 47.38
CA GLU A 250 -9.58 27.92 47.81
C GLU A 250 -10.80 28.84 47.68
N SER A 251 -11.55 28.75 46.58
CA SER A 251 -12.78 29.52 46.39
C SER A 251 -13.85 29.14 47.41
N THR A 252 -13.92 27.87 47.82
CA THR A 252 -14.85 27.41 48.85
C THR A 252 -14.46 27.98 50.21
N GLU A 253 -13.17 27.98 50.55
CA GLU A 253 -12.64 28.59 51.77
C GLU A 253 -12.88 30.11 51.81
N HIS A 254 -12.62 30.81 50.70
CA HIS A 254 -12.95 32.24 50.58
C HIS A 254 -14.44 32.51 50.74
N THR A 255 -15.30 31.68 50.16
CA THR A 255 -16.76 31.82 50.32
C THR A 255 -17.17 31.63 51.78
N ALA A 256 -16.58 30.65 52.48
CA ALA A 256 -16.84 30.43 53.90
C ALA A 256 -16.42 31.63 54.76
N SER A 257 -15.22 32.18 54.53
CA SER A 257 -14.73 33.37 55.23
C SER A 257 -15.58 34.61 54.93
N MET A 258 -16.06 34.75 53.70
CA MET A 258 -17.00 35.81 53.32
C MET A 258 -18.32 35.66 54.07
N SER A 259 -18.88 34.44 54.16
CA SER A 259 -20.08 34.18 54.95
C SER A 259 -19.88 34.52 56.44
N GLU A 260 -18.73 34.20 57.03
CA GLU A 260 -18.40 34.60 58.40
C GLU A 260 -18.35 36.14 58.55
N SER A 261 -17.72 36.84 57.61
CA SER A 261 -17.67 38.29 57.59
C SER A 261 -19.08 38.91 57.43
N LEU A 262 -19.95 38.29 56.62
CA LEU A 262 -21.35 38.70 56.48
C LEU A 262 -22.15 38.46 57.77
N HIS A 263 -21.89 37.38 58.49
CA HIS A 263 -22.48 37.15 59.81
C HIS A 263 -22.04 38.21 60.82
N GLN A 264 -20.74 38.52 60.87
CA GLN A 264 -20.22 39.59 61.71
C GLN A 264 -20.81 40.96 61.32
N LEU A 265 -20.90 41.26 60.03
CA LEU A 265 -21.53 42.49 59.54
C LEU A 265 -22.99 42.58 59.94
N SER A 266 -23.73 41.48 59.85
CA SER A 266 -25.14 41.41 60.26
C SER A 266 -25.28 41.67 61.77
N ALA A 267 -24.39 41.11 62.59
CA ALA A 267 -24.36 41.36 64.04
C ALA A 267 -24.02 42.82 64.36
N ILE A 268 -23.05 43.42 63.66
CA ILE A 268 -22.72 44.85 63.78
C ILE A 268 -23.93 45.70 63.38
N MET A 269 -24.65 45.35 62.31
CA MET A 269 -25.86 46.06 61.91
C MET A 269 -26.96 45.98 62.98
N GLU A 270 -27.10 44.84 63.66
CA GLU A 270 -28.04 44.69 64.77
C GLU A 270 -27.63 45.52 66.00
N GLU A 271 -26.33 45.56 66.32
CA GLU A 271 -25.78 46.42 67.39
C GLU A 271 -25.91 47.92 67.06
N VAL A 272 -25.64 48.31 65.82
CA VAL A 272 -25.83 49.69 65.33
C VAL A 272 -27.31 50.07 65.40
N ASN A 273 -28.21 49.20 64.95
CA ASN A 273 -29.65 49.46 65.04
C ASN A 273 -30.11 49.62 66.49
N SER A 274 -29.62 48.77 67.42
CA SER A 274 -29.87 48.91 68.85
C SER A 274 -29.36 50.26 69.39
N THR A 275 -28.14 50.66 69.01
CA THR A 275 -27.56 51.95 69.40
C THR A 275 -28.37 53.13 68.86
N ILE A 276 -28.87 53.04 67.62
CA ILE A 276 -29.74 54.07 67.04
C ILE A 276 -31.03 54.21 67.86
N LEU A 277 -31.69 53.09 68.18
CA LEU A 277 -32.91 53.09 69.00
C LEU A 277 -32.65 53.66 70.41
N GLU A 278 -31.51 53.32 71.02
CA GLU A 278 -31.11 53.89 72.32
C GLU A 278 -30.92 55.41 72.24
N ARG A 279 -30.29 55.90 71.16
CA ARG A 279 -30.09 57.34 70.94
C ARG A 279 -31.39 58.07 70.62
N GLU A 280 -32.29 57.46 69.88
CA GLU A 280 -33.64 58.00 69.63
C GLU A 280 -34.38 58.17 70.97
N HIS A 281 -34.37 57.13 71.82
CA HIS A 281 -34.97 57.18 73.14
C HIS A 281 -34.33 58.24 74.05
N ALA A 282 -33.00 58.42 73.99
CA ALA A 282 -32.30 59.49 74.68
C ALA A 282 -32.70 60.88 74.15
N SER A 283 -32.89 61.02 72.83
CA SER A 283 -33.34 62.27 72.21
C SER A 283 -34.75 62.65 72.68
N ILE A 284 -35.68 61.68 72.76
CA ILE A 284 -37.04 61.90 73.29
C ILE A 284 -36.99 62.35 74.74
N GLN A 285 -36.15 61.73 75.58
CA GLN A 285 -35.99 62.15 76.98
C GLN A 285 -35.40 63.57 77.11
N ILE A 286 -34.47 63.96 76.23
CA ILE A 286 -33.93 65.32 76.20
C ILE A 286 -35.01 66.31 75.81
N GLU A 287 -35.85 65.99 74.82
CA GLU A 287 -36.98 66.82 74.39
C GLU A 287 -37.98 67.04 75.54
N ASP A 288 -38.36 65.99 76.26
CA ASP A 288 -39.24 66.09 77.43
C ASP A 288 -38.63 66.96 78.55
N LYS A 289 -37.33 66.78 78.84
CA LYS A 289 -36.62 67.63 79.81
C LYS A 289 -36.52 69.08 79.34
N ALA A 290 -36.32 69.33 78.05
CA ALA A 290 -36.27 70.67 77.48
C ALA A 290 -37.64 71.36 77.59
N TYR A 291 -38.74 70.62 77.38
CA TYR A 291 -40.10 71.11 77.58
C TYR A 291 -40.36 71.53 79.04
N VAL A 292 -39.93 70.71 80.01
CA VAL A 292 -40.01 71.06 81.43
C VAL A 292 -39.17 72.31 81.76
N ILE A 293 -37.96 72.43 81.19
CA ILE A 293 -37.09 73.61 81.38
C ILE A 293 -37.71 74.88 80.79
N ASP A 294 -38.35 74.79 79.63
CA ASP A 294 -39.04 75.93 79.00
C ASP A 294 -40.20 76.43 79.86
N GLY A 295 -40.98 75.51 80.43
CA GLY A 295 -42.03 75.84 81.41
C GLY A 295 -41.47 76.54 82.65
N VAL A 296 -40.44 75.96 83.28
CA VAL A 296 -39.77 76.57 84.45
C VAL A 296 -39.17 77.94 84.11
N SER A 297 -38.58 78.10 82.92
CA SER A 297 -38.02 79.39 82.48
C SER A 297 -39.11 80.44 82.30
N THR A 298 -40.26 80.06 81.74
CA THR A 298 -41.44 80.95 81.63
C THR A 298 -41.95 81.37 83.01
N ASP A 299 -42.05 80.43 83.94
CA ASP A 299 -42.42 80.73 85.33
C ASP A 299 -41.39 81.65 86.01
N GLN A 300 -40.10 81.42 85.80
CA GLN A 300 -39.04 82.30 86.31
C GLN A 300 -39.15 83.72 85.73
N VAL A 301 -39.45 83.89 84.44
CA VAL A 301 -39.68 85.21 83.83
C VAL A 301 -40.86 85.91 84.48
N ASN A 302 -41.97 85.19 84.73
CA ASN A 302 -43.12 85.76 85.43
C ASN A 302 -42.78 86.20 86.86
N VAL A 303 -41.98 85.41 87.59
CA VAL A 303 -41.48 85.77 88.92
C VAL A 303 -40.59 87.01 88.87
N ILE A 304 -39.67 87.09 87.90
CA ILE A 304 -38.80 88.28 87.71
C ILE A 304 -39.62 89.52 87.37
N ASP A 305 -40.64 89.41 86.53
CA ASP A 305 -41.53 90.54 86.20
C ASP A 305 -42.32 91.01 87.44
N ALA A 306 -42.83 90.07 88.24
CA ALA A 306 -43.48 90.36 89.52
C ALA A 306 -42.53 91.09 90.50
N ILE A 307 -41.30 90.61 90.66
CA ILE A 307 -40.27 91.25 91.49
C ILE A 307 -39.95 92.66 90.98
N THR A 308 -39.85 92.84 89.66
CA THR A 308 -39.58 94.15 89.04
C THR A 308 -40.71 95.12 89.31
N LYS A 309 -41.97 94.66 89.20
CA LYS A 309 -43.16 95.44 89.53
C LYS A 309 -43.24 95.80 91.02
N GLU A 310 -42.90 94.86 91.90
CA GLU A 310 -42.84 95.12 93.34
C GLU A 310 -41.72 96.11 93.69
N THR A 311 -40.54 95.97 93.07
CA THR A 311 -39.39 96.87 93.27
C THR A 311 -39.68 98.29 92.77
N THR A 312 -40.41 98.44 91.67
CA THR A 312 -40.82 99.77 91.17
C THR A 312 -41.88 100.40 92.08
N ALA A 313 -42.86 99.63 92.55
CA ALA A 313 -43.84 100.09 93.54
C ALA A 313 -43.16 100.50 94.86
N PHE A 314 -42.20 99.71 95.35
CA PHE A 314 -41.41 100.02 96.54
C PHE A 314 -40.59 101.30 96.38
N ASN A 315 -39.91 101.48 95.25
CA ASN A 315 -39.18 102.73 94.94
C ASN A 315 -40.11 103.96 94.90
N HIS A 316 -41.31 103.81 94.35
CA HIS A 316 -42.32 104.87 94.35
C HIS A 316 -42.76 105.22 95.78
N HIS A 317 -43.02 104.20 96.62
CA HIS A 317 -43.38 104.39 98.02
C HIS A 317 -42.27 105.07 98.82
N LEU A 318 -41.01 104.74 98.56
CA LEU A 318 -39.85 105.43 99.15
C LEU A 318 -39.80 106.91 98.77
N LYS A 319 -40.09 107.27 97.51
CA LYS A 319 -40.17 108.69 97.10
C LYS A 319 -41.28 109.44 97.82
N LEU A 320 -42.48 108.87 97.89
CA LEU A 320 -43.61 109.44 98.64
C LEU A 320 -43.28 109.63 100.11
N ASN A 321 -42.67 108.63 100.75
CA ASN A 321 -42.21 108.75 102.12
C ASN A 321 -41.15 109.85 102.28
N HIS A 322 -40.23 109.99 101.31
CA HIS A 322 -39.22 111.05 101.34
C HIS A 322 -39.84 112.44 101.20
N GLU A 323 -40.84 112.62 100.33
CA GLU A 323 -41.63 113.85 100.23
C GLU A 323 -42.40 114.13 101.52
N THR A 324 -43.07 113.11 102.09
CA THR A 324 -43.80 113.22 103.36
C THR A 324 -42.88 113.62 104.51
N ALA A 325 -41.69 113.00 104.61
CA ALA A 325 -40.68 113.35 105.60
C ALA A 325 -40.18 114.79 105.42
N LYS A 326 -39.97 115.22 104.16
CA LYS A 326 -39.59 116.60 103.83
C LYS A 326 -40.67 117.60 104.24
N ASP A 327 -41.95 117.29 104.01
CA ASP A 327 -43.08 118.12 104.44
C ASP A 327 -43.21 118.17 105.97
N GLN A 328 -43.01 117.04 106.66
CA GLN A 328 -42.97 117.00 108.12
C GLN A 328 -41.82 117.86 108.70
N ILE A 329 -40.60 117.73 108.16
CA ILE A 329 -39.45 118.56 108.58
C ILE A 329 -39.77 120.06 108.36
N THR A 330 -40.39 120.39 107.22
CA THR A 330 -40.79 121.77 106.91
C THR A 330 -41.84 122.29 107.90
N SER A 331 -42.85 121.48 108.25
CA SER A 331 -43.89 121.86 109.21
C SER A 331 -43.38 121.96 110.66
N MET A 332 -42.39 121.16 111.06
CA MET A 332 -41.72 121.27 112.37
C MET A 332 -40.79 122.49 112.48
N SER A 333 -40.22 122.97 111.37
CA SER A 333 -39.33 124.15 111.39
C SER A 333 -40.07 125.48 111.63
N LYS A 334 -41.34 125.58 111.21
CA LYS A 334 -42.16 126.81 111.31
C LYS A 334 -42.39 127.29 112.76
N PRO A 335 -42.83 126.43 113.70
CA PRO A 335 -43.00 126.82 115.11
C PRO A 335 -41.68 127.20 115.80
N VAL A 336 -40.58 126.51 115.46
CA VAL A 336 -39.25 126.80 116.03
C VAL A 336 -38.76 128.19 115.62
N ALA A 337 -38.94 128.56 114.33
CA ALA A 337 -38.61 129.90 113.86
C ALA A 337 -39.50 130.99 114.51
N GLY A 338 -40.76 130.67 114.83
CA GLY A 338 -41.68 131.57 115.54
C GLY A 338 -41.31 131.80 117.00
N ALA A 339 -40.85 130.76 117.71
CA ALA A 339 -40.46 130.85 119.12
C ALA A 339 -39.20 131.72 119.34
N ILE A 340 -38.26 131.74 118.39
CA ILE A 340 -37.03 132.53 118.49
C ILE A 340 -37.30 134.05 118.36
N LYS A 341 -38.34 134.46 117.61
CA LYS A 341 -38.70 135.88 117.44
C LYS A 341 -39.44 136.49 118.63
N GLY A 342 -40.13 135.70 119.44
CA GLY A 342 -40.83 136.19 120.65
C GLY A 342 -39.90 136.50 121.83
N ALA A 343 -38.71 135.88 121.87
CA ALA A 343 -37.79 135.97 123.00
C ALA A 343 -36.86 137.21 122.97
N THR A 344 -36.94 138.08 121.95
CA THR A 344 -35.99 139.21 121.76
C THR A 344 -36.61 140.60 121.94
N ALA A 345 -37.88 140.72 122.35
CA ALA A 345 -38.57 142.01 122.47
C ALA A 345 -39.37 142.17 123.77
N VAL A 346 -38.72 142.07 124.95
CA VAL A 346 -39.00 142.89 126.15
C VAL A 346 -37.72 142.92 127.01
N ASN A 347 -36.90 143.95 126.80
CA ASN A 347 -36.20 144.72 127.83
C ASN A 347 -36.19 146.17 127.34
#